data_AF-A0A240EJD6-F1
#
_entry.id   AF-A0A240EJD6-F1
#
_cell.length_a   1.000
_cell.length_b   1.000
_cell.length_c   1.000
_cell.angle_alpha   90.00
_cell.angle_beta   90.00
_cell.angle_gamma   90.00
#
_symmetry.space_group_name_H-M   'P 1'
#
loop_
_entity.id
_entity.type
_entity.pdbx_description
1 polymer ?
#
loop_
_entity_poly.entity_id
_entity_poly.type
_entity_poly.pdbx_seq_one_letter_code
_entity_poly.pdbx_strand_id
1 'polypeptide(L)' 'MILARLRNALTCELNIVKDNNPVFETISMQTLMSPEAIAVIYKDKSLTYSELDLQSSQLAHYLIG' A
#
# COMPACT_ATOMS: atom_id res chain seq x y z
N MET A 1 14.82 22.44 -14.14
CA MET A 1 14.57 22.91 -12.75
C MET A 1 14.17 21.70 -11.92
N ILE A 2 15.18 20.85 -11.72
CA ILE A 2 15.14 19.59 -11.00
C ILE A 2 15.39 19.98 -9.54
N LEU A 3 14.54 19.55 -8.60
CA LEU A 3 14.82 19.32 -7.15
C LEU A 3 13.56 19.52 -6.27
N ALA A 4 12.54 18.67 -6.46
CA ALA A 4 11.64 18.28 -5.37
C ALA A 4 11.36 16.76 -5.37
N ARG A 5 12.26 16.00 -6.02
CA ARG A 5 12.13 14.56 -6.26
C ARG A 5 12.80 13.69 -5.19
N LEU A 6 13.32 14.28 -4.11
CA LEU A 6 14.17 13.61 -3.11
C LEU A 6 13.93 14.18 -1.70
N ARG A 7 12.76 13.92 -1.09
CA ARG A 7 12.59 14.10 0.37
C ARG A 7 12.27 12.82 1.13
N ASN A 8 11.68 11.82 0.46
CA ASN A 8 11.31 10.55 1.11
C ASN A 8 12.13 9.33 0.67
N ALA A 9 13.21 9.51 -0.09
CA ALA A 9 14.12 8.41 -0.41
C ALA A 9 15.00 7.98 0.79
N LEU A 10 14.91 8.66 1.94
CA LEU A 10 15.70 8.37 3.15
C LEU A 10 14.90 7.77 4.32
N THR A 11 13.59 7.51 4.19
CA THR A 11 12.83 6.76 5.21
C THR A 11 12.69 5.28 4.85
N CYS A 12 13.68 4.73 4.17
CA CYS A 12 13.95 3.29 4.18
C CYS A 12 14.88 2.95 5.35
N GLU A 13 14.64 3.50 6.55
CA GLU A 13 15.03 2.78 7.75
C GLU A 13 13.98 1.70 7.95
N LEU A 14 14.43 0.46 7.91
CA LEU A 14 13.73 -0.70 8.42
C LEU A 14 13.15 -0.39 9.81
N ASN A 15 11.90 0.06 9.85
CA ASN A 15 11.00 -0.27 10.94
C ASN A 15 9.91 -1.17 10.36
N ILE A 16 10.35 -2.27 9.73
CA ILE A 16 9.50 -3.30 9.11
C ILE A 16 8.56 -3.94 10.14
N VAL A 17 8.72 -3.65 11.43
CA VAL A 17 7.76 -4.02 12.48
C VAL A 17 7.65 -2.90 13.53
N LYS A 18 7.09 -1.74 13.18
CA LYS A 18 6.55 -0.87 14.24
C LYS A 18 5.27 -1.55 14.72
N ASP A 19 5.33 -2.17 15.90
CA ASP A 19 4.31 -3.04 16.53
C ASP A 19 2.91 -2.37 16.70
N ASN A 20 2.71 -1.15 16.21
CA ASN A 20 1.48 -0.36 16.32
C ASN A 20 1.11 0.40 15.03
N ASN A 21 1.72 0.11 13.88
CA ASN A 21 1.28 0.73 12.62
C ASN A 21 -0.01 0.08 12.13
N PRO A 22 -1.03 0.86 11.72
CA PRO A 22 -2.24 0.32 11.12
C PRO A 22 -1.91 -0.49 9.87
N VAL A 23 -2.53 -1.67 9.72
CA VAL A 23 -2.27 -2.59 8.61
C VAL A 23 -2.45 -1.93 7.24
N PHE A 24 -3.41 -0.99 7.11
CA PHE A 24 -3.65 -0.28 5.85
C PHE A 24 -2.44 0.54 5.39
N GLU A 25 -1.64 1.08 6.31
CA GLU A 25 -0.48 1.91 5.98
C GLU A 25 0.63 1.09 5.31
N THR A 26 0.83 -0.14 5.77
CA THR A 26 1.78 -1.08 5.14
C THR A 26 1.32 -1.45 3.72
N ILE A 27 0.02 -1.65 3.51
CA ILE A 27 -0.54 -1.98 2.19
C ILE A 27 -0.39 -0.80 1.22
N SER A 28 -0.68 0.42 1.65
CA SER A 28 -0.49 1.61 0.80
C SER A 28 0.98 1.84 0.48
N MET A 29 1.90 1.57 1.41
CA MET A 29 3.34 1.63 1.14
C MET A 29 3.77 0.63 0.06
N GLN A 30 3.25 -0.60 0.11
CA GLN A 30 3.56 -1.59 -0.94
C GLN A 30 2.90 -1.28 -2.28
N THR A 31 1.75 -0.61 -2.28
CA THR A 31 1.15 -0.07 -3.51
C THR A 31 2.05 0.98 -4.17
N LEU A 32 2.72 1.82 -3.39
CA LEU A 32 3.68 2.80 -3.92
C LEU A 32 4.97 2.15 -4.44
N MET A 33 5.45 1.10 -3.77
CA MET A 33 6.70 0.42 -4.11
C MET A 33 6.54 -0.57 -5.26
N SER A 34 5.42 -1.29 -5.32
CA SER A 34 5.15 -2.33 -6.32
C SER A 34 3.64 -2.50 -6.56
N PRO A 35 3.01 -1.57 -7.30
CA PRO A 35 1.56 -1.58 -7.52
C PRO A 35 1.08 -2.81 -8.27
N GLU A 36 1.88 -3.32 -9.21
CA GLU A 36 1.58 -4.48 -10.06
C GLU A 36 1.91 -5.82 -9.40
N ALA A 37 2.56 -5.82 -8.23
CA ALA A 37 2.84 -7.07 -7.53
C ALA A 37 1.55 -7.69 -7.00
N ILE A 38 1.44 -9.01 -7.12
CA ILE A 38 0.30 -9.77 -6.61
C ILE A 38 0.30 -9.73 -5.09
N ALA A 39 -0.75 -9.17 -4.49
CA ALA A 39 -0.95 -9.08 -3.05
C ALA A 39 -1.73 -10.27 -2.50
N VAL A 40 -2.77 -10.71 -3.22
CA VAL A 40 -3.67 -11.78 -2.80
C VAL A 40 -3.97 -12.70 -3.96
N ILE A 41 -3.95 -14.01 -3.71
CA ILE A 41 -4.40 -15.03 -4.66
C ILE A 41 -5.51 -15.83 -3.99
N TYR A 42 -6.64 -15.96 -4.67
CA TYR A 42 -7.74 -16.81 -4.25
C TYR A 42 -8.30 -17.58 -5.45
N LYS A 43 -8.13 -18.90 -5.43
CA LYS A 43 -8.44 -19.79 -6.58
C LYS A 43 -7.73 -19.28 -7.84
N ASP A 44 -8.47 -19.11 -8.94
CA ASP A 44 -7.97 -18.63 -10.23
C ASP A 44 -7.91 -17.10 -10.33
N LYS A 45 -8.13 -16.38 -9.23
CA LYS A 45 -8.08 -14.92 -9.19
C LYS A 45 -6.87 -14.43 -8.42
N SER A 46 -6.23 -13.41 -8.96
CA SER A 46 -5.17 -12.66 -8.31
C SER A 46 -5.57 -11.20 -8.23
N LEU A 47 -5.22 -10.55 -7.12
CA LEU A 47 -5.33 -9.11 -6.96
C LEU A 47 -3.95 -8.53 -6.74
N THR A 48 -3.64 -7.45 -7.45
CA THR A 48 -2.44 -6.66 -7.23
C THR A 48 -2.56 -5.81 -5.97
N TYR A 49 -1.45 -5.27 -5.46
CA TYR A 49 -1.49 -4.30 -4.35
C TYR A 49 -2.35 -3.08 -4.69
N SER A 50 -2.29 -2.59 -5.93
CA SER A 50 -3.11 -1.46 -6.37
C SER A 50 -4.60 -1.79 -6.39
N GLU A 51 -4.99 -2.98 -6.85
CA GLU A 51 -6.39 -3.42 -6.87
C GLU A 51 -6.94 -3.65 -5.46
N LEU A 52 -6.12 -4.21 -4.57
CA LEU A 52 -6.47 -4.44 -3.18
C LEU A 52 -6.71 -3.13 -2.42
N ASP A 53 -5.82 -2.14 -2.57
CA ASP A 53 -5.91 -0.82 -1.92
C ASP A 53 -7.16 -0.06 -2.39
N LEU A 54 -7.45 -0.10 -3.70
CA LEU A 54 -8.64 0.52 -4.27
C LEU A 54 -9.94 -0.07 -3.70
N GLN A 55 -10.07 -1.41 -3.70
CA GLN A 55 -11.27 -2.08 -3.18
C GLN A 55 -11.43 -1.84 -1.67
N SER A 56 -10.33 -1.83 -0.92
CA SER A 56 -10.34 -1.55 0.52
C SER A 56 -10.82 -0.13 0.81
N SER A 57 -10.35 0.85 0.03
CA SER A 57 -10.77 2.25 0.14
C SER A 57 -12.26 2.42 -0.18
N GLN A 58 -12.76 1.75 -1.22
CA GLN A 58 -14.19 1.74 -1.55
C GLN A 58 -15.04 1.15 -0.42
N LEU A 59 -14.59 0.03 0.16
CA LEU A 59 -15.27 -0.60 1.29
C LEU A 59 -15.27 0.32 2.53
N ALA A 60 -14.16 1.00 2.84
CA ALA A 60 -14.09 1.95 3.94
C ALA A 60 -15.10 3.09 3.76
N HIS A 61 -15.20 3.66 2.55
CA HIS A 61 -16.21 4.67 2.25
C HIS A 61 -17.64 4.14 2.40
N TYR A 62 -17.89 2.90 2.01
CA TYR A 62 -19.20 2.26 2.20
C TYR A 62 -19.54 2.03 3.69
N LEU A 63 -18.56 1.74 4.53
CA LEU A 63 -18.77 1.48 5.96
C LEU A 63 -18.85 2.74 6.82
N ILE A 64 -18.24 3.84 6.37
CA ILE A 64 -18.23 5.13 7.09
C ILE A 64 -19.39 6.04 6.63
N GLY A 65 -19.89 5.85 5.40
CA GLY A 65 -21.03 6.58 4.85
C GLY A 65 -22.36 6.19 5.48
#